data_AF-A0A4Q5WLD3-F1
#
_entry.id   AF-A0A4Q5WLD3-F1
#
_cell.length_a   1.000
_cell.length_b   1.000
_cell.length_c   1.000
_cell.angle_alpha   90.00
_cell.angle_beta   90.00
_cell.angle_gamma   90.00
#
_symmetry.space_group_name_H-M   'P 1'
#
loop_
_entity.id
_entity.type
_entity.pdbx_description
1 polymer ?
#
loop_
_entity_poly.entity_id
_entity_poly.type
_entity_poly.pdbx_seq_one_letter_code
_entity_poly.pdbx_strand_id
1 'polypeptide(L)'
;MVNIILFGPPGSGKGTQSERIVAKFGLVHLSTGNLLRQEIADKTPLGLEAKNFMDKGQLVPDEVVIGMIDTCLEKNSEAKGFLFDGFPRTVAQAEALDRLLSLRKTAITKVLALDVSEEELVHRLL
;
A
#
# COMPACT_ATOMS: atom_id res chain seq x y z
N MET A 1 13.93 7.01 -8.25
CA MET A 1 13.05 6.27 -7.33
C MET A 1 12.15 5.36 -8.16
N VAL A 2 12.03 4.08 -7.81
CA VAL A 2 11.18 3.11 -8.54
C VAL A 2 9.93 2.81 -7.73
N ASN A 3 8.78 3.27 -8.20
CA ASN A 3 7.50 3.10 -7.50
C ASN A 3 6.63 2.10 -8.24
N ILE A 4 6.26 1.00 -7.59
CA ILE A 4 5.51 -0.09 -8.19
C ILE A 4 4.22 -0.29 -7.43
N ILE A 5 3.10 -0.38 -8.13
CA ILE A 5 1.86 -0.89 -7.55
C ILE A 5 1.71 -2.37 -7.93
N LEU A 6 1.41 -3.21 -6.95
CA LEU A 6 1.09 -4.62 -7.18
C LEU A 6 -0.39 -4.90 -6.87
N PHE A 7 -1.12 -5.30 -7.90
CA PHE A 7 -2.52 -5.74 -7.87
C PHE A 7 -2.63 -7.25 -7.99
N GLY A 8 -3.67 -7.79 -7.38
CA GLY A 8 -4.04 -9.19 -7.51
C GLY A 8 -5.15 -9.54 -6.54
N PRO A 9 -6.07 -10.45 -6.91
CA PRO A 9 -7.13 -10.92 -6.03
C PRO A 9 -6.55 -11.67 -4.80
N PRO A 10 -7.34 -11.84 -3.72
CA PRO A 10 -6.97 -12.75 -2.63
C PRO A 10 -6.61 -14.13 -3.17
N GLY A 11 -5.58 -14.76 -2.61
CA GLY A 11 -5.12 -16.06 -3.11
C GLY A 11 -4.24 -16.00 -4.37
N SER A 12 -4.01 -14.85 -5.01
CA SER A 12 -3.14 -14.76 -6.21
C SER A 12 -1.64 -14.97 -5.95
N GLY A 13 -1.20 -14.98 -4.69
CA GLY A 13 0.23 -14.99 -4.34
C GLY A 13 0.90 -13.62 -4.36
N LYS A 14 0.10 -12.54 -4.37
CA LYS A 14 0.56 -11.14 -4.27
C LYS A 14 1.62 -10.91 -3.19
N GLY A 15 1.37 -11.35 -1.95
CA GLY A 15 2.31 -11.15 -0.84
C GLY A 15 3.69 -11.79 -1.11
N THR A 16 3.70 -13.03 -1.63
CA THR A 16 4.94 -13.72 -2.01
C THR A 16 5.72 -12.97 -3.09
N GLN A 17 5.03 -12.40 -4.09
CA GLN A 17 5.67 -11.62 -5.13
C GLN A 17 6.15 -10.25 -4.61
N SER A 18 5.37 -9.58 -3.75
CA SER A 18 5.77 -8.34 -3.06
C SER A 18 7.11 -8.50 -2.36
N GLU A 19 7.26 -9.53 -1.51
CA GLU A 19 8.49 -9.81 -0.76
C GLU A 19 9.69 -10.03 -1.68
N ARG A 20 9.51 -10.82 -2.74
CA ARG A 20 10.59 -11.09 -3.73
C ARG A 20 11.01 -9.83 -4.48
N ILE A 21 10.06 -9.01 -4.91
CA ILE A 21 10.34 -7.75 -5.63
C ILE A 21 11.05 -6.77 -4.69
N VAL A 22 10.55 -6.61 -3.47
CA VAL A 22 11.14 -5.76 -2.43
C VAL A 22 12.59 -6.15 -2.16
N ALA A 23 12.85 -7.44 -1.89
CA ALA A 23 14.21 -7.92 -1.63
C ALA A 23 15.14 -7.76 -2.85
N LYS A 24 14.66 -8.08 -4.06
CA LYS A 24 15.46 -8.04 -5.29
C LYS A 24 15.87 -6.62 -5.68
N PHE A 25 14.99 -5.65 -5.51
CA PHE A 25 15.22 -4.27 -5.95
C PHE A 25 15.55 -3.30 -4.81
N GLY A 26 15.52 -3.77 -3.56
CA GLY A 26 15.76 -2.95 -2.37
C GLY A 26 14.71 -1.85 -2.21
N LEU A 27 13.44 -2.18 -2.45
CA LEU A 27 12.31 -1.26 -2.29
C LEU A 27 11.79 -1.29 -0.85
N VAL A 28 11.13 -0.23 -0.41
CA VAL A 28 10.35 -0.25 0.83
C VAL A 28 8.98 -0.86 0.53
N HIS A 29 8.59 -1.89 1.29
CA HIS A 29 7.26 -2.49 1.17
C HIS A 29 6.23 -1.64 1.89
N LEU A 30 5.28 -1.09 1.14
CA LEU A 30 4.17 -0.32 1.66
C LEU A 30 2.88 -1.14 1.53
N SER A 31 2.53 -1.85 2.61
CA SER A 31 1.23 -2.51 2.78
C SER A 31 0.35 -1.64 3.67
N THR A 32 -0.82 -1.21 3.18
CA THR A 32 -1.73 -0.34 3.96
C THR A 32 -2.20 -0.97 5.25
N GLY A 33 -2.43 -2.29 5.27
CA GLY A 33 -2.79 -3.01 6.49
C GLY A 33 -1.68 -3.01 7.53
N ASN A 34 -0.42 -3.15 7.10
CA ASN A 34 0.73 -3.07 8.00
C ASN A 34 0.98 -1.63 8.47
N LEU A 35 0.88 -0.67 7.56
CA LEU A 35 1.05 0.76 7.84
C LEU A 35 0.05 1.23 8.89
N LEU A 36 -1.24 0.90 8.73
CA LEU A 36 -2.28 1.22 9.71
C LEU A 36 -1.98 0.62 11.08
N ARG A 37 -1.65 -0.67 11.14
CA ARG A 37 -1.31 -1.34 12.40
C ARG A 37 -0.08 -0.72 13.08
N GLN A 38 0.93 -0.35 12.29
CA GLN A 38 2.14 0.27 12.80
C GLN A 38 1.86 1.67 13.35
N GLU A 39 1.17 2.52 12.60
CA GLU A 39 0.83 3.87 13.06
C GLU A 39 -0.05 3.85 14.33
N ILE A 40 -0.96 2.87 14.45
CA ILE A 40 -1.75 2.63 15.67
C ILE A 40 -0.86 2.19 16.83
N ALA A 41 0.05 1.25 16.61
CA ALA A 41 0.97 0.74 17.63
C ALA A 41 1.92 1.85 18.14
N ASP A 42 2.41 2.68 17.22
CA ASP A 42 3.28 3.82 17.48
C ASP A 42 2.53 5.02 18.08
N LYS A 43 1.20 4.94 18.19
CA LYS A 43 0.31 5.98 18.73
C LYS A 43 0.50 7.35 18.05
N THR A 44 0.73 7.34 16.75
CA THR A 44 0.84 8.59 15.97
C THR A 44 -0.52 9.30 15.90
N PRO A 45 -0.58 10.60 15.63
CA PRO A 45 -1.86 11.31 15.48
C PRO A 45 -2.80 10.65 14.46
N LEU A 46 -2.28 10.28 13.28
CA LEU A 46 -3.03 9.56 12.25
C LEU A 46 -3.39 8.14 12.68
N GLY A 47 -2.51 7.46 13.41
CA GLY A 47 -2.77 6.13 13.97
C GLY A 47 -3.93 6.15 14.97
N LEU A 48 -3.97 7.12 15.88
CA LEU A 48 -5.05 7.29 16.84
C LEU A 48 -6.37 7.63 16.15
N GLU A 49 -6.34 8.46 15.11
CA GLU A 49 -7.51 8.77 14.29
C GLU A 49 -8.03 7.50 13.58
N ALA A 50 -7.15 6.77 12.89
CA ALA A 50 -7.50 5.52 12.22
C ALA A 50 -8.07 4.48 13.19
N LYS A 51 -7.46 4.34 14.38
CA LYS A 51 -7.96 3.46 15.45
C LYS A 51 -9.41 3.78 15.80
N ASN A 52 -9.76 5.07 15.87
CA ASN A 52 -11.10 5.52 16.27
C ASN A 52 -12.18 5.11 15.25
N PHE A 53 -11.85 5.08 13.95
CA PHE A 53 -12.72 4.54 12.91
C PHE A 53 -12.81 3.02 12.98
N MET A 54 -11.66 2.34 13.12
CA MET A 54 -11.58 0.88 13.16
C MET A 54 -12.33 0.29 14.36
N ASP A 55 -12.21 0.90 15.55
CA ASP A 55 -12.92 0.47 16.76
C ASP A 55 -14.45 0.55 16.60
N LYS A 56 -14.93 1.44 15.73
CA LYS A 56 -16.37 1.61 15.39
C LYS A 56 -16.82 0.70 14.25
N GLY A 57 -15.95 -0.16 13.73
CA GLY A 57 -16.20 -0.96 12.52
C GLY A 57 -16.33 -0.13 11.25
N GLN A 58 -15.86 1.12 11.26
CA GLN A 58 -15.90 2.02 10.12
C GLN A 58 -14.63 1.87 9.27
N LEU A 59 -14.75 2.15 7.97
CA LEU A 59 -13.59 2.24 7.09
C LEU A 59 -12.79 3.50 7.44
N VAL A 60 -11.46 3.37 7.43
CA VAL A 60 -10.56 4.51 7.60
C VAL A 60 -10.64 5.39 6.35
N PRO A 61 -10.85 6.71 6.47
CA PRO A 61 -10.93 7.61 5.32
C PRO A 61 -9.66 7.60 4.47
N ASP A 62 -9.82 7.76 3.15
CA ASP A 62 -8.71 7.74 2.19
C ASP A 62 -7.64 8.81 2.50
N GLU A 63 -8.07 9.98 2.97
CA GLU A 63 -7.18 11.10 3.34
C GLU A 63 -6.23 10.72 4.49
N VAL A 64 -6.73 9.99 5.48
CA VAL A 64 -5.93 9.49 6.60
C VAL A 64 -4.88 8.50 6.10
N VAL A 65 -5.28 7.57 5.22
CA VAL A 65 -4.36 6.59 4.61
C VAL A 65 -3.30 7.28 3.76
N ILE A 66 -3.69 8.29 2.97
CA ILE A 66 -2.76 9.10 2.16
C ILE A 66 -1.76 9.85 3.06
N GLY A 67 -2.20 10.43 4.17
CA GLY A 67 -1.31 11.08 5.14
C GLY A 67 -0.30 10.12 5.77
N MET A 68 -0.71 8.87 6.04
CA MET A 68 0.20 7.84 6.53
C MET A 68 1.23 7.43 5.47
N ILE A 69 0.79 7.32 4.21
CA ILE A 69 1.69 7.04 3.08
C ILE A 69 2.71 8.18 2.96
N ASP A 70 2.26 9.43 2.99
CA ASP A 70 3.12 10.61 2.91
C ASP A 70 4.21 10.61 4.00
N THR A 71 3.80 10.35 5.25
CA THR A 71 4.72 10.21 6.39
C THR A 71 5.72 9.07 6.17
N CYS A 72 5.28 7.93 5.62
CA CYS A 72 6.15 6.80 5.33
C CYS A 72 7.17 7.13 4.22
N LEU A 73 6.74 7.83 3.17
CA LEU A 73 7.62 8.32 2.10
C LEU A 73 8.68 9.28 2.65
N GLU A 74 8.32 10.16 3.60
CA GLU A 74 9.24 11.08 4.25
C GLU A 74 10.28 10.37 5.12
N LYS A 75 9.82 9.46 6.00
CA LYS A 75 10.69 8.63 6.86
C LYS A 75 11.68 7.79 6.04
N ASN A 76 11.37 7.49 4.78
CA ASN A 76 12.17 6.69 3.87
C ASN A 76 12.64 7.49 2.64
N SER A 77 12.97 8.77 2.80
CA SER A 77 13.34 9.68 1.70
C SER A 77 14.57 9.22 0.89
N GLU A 78 15.46 8.43 1.49
CA GLU A 78 16.64 7.85 0.83
C GLU A 78 16.36 6.49 0.16
N ALA A 79 15.13 5.99 0.22
CA ALA A 79 14.79 4.70 -0.37
C ALA A 79 14.97 4.69 -1.90
N LYS A 80 15.39 3.53 -2.43
CA LYS A 80 15.48 3.31 -3.88
C LYS A 80 14.11 3.38 -4.57
N GLY A 81 13.04 3.13 -3.81
CA GLY A 81 11.66 3.16 -4.28
C GLY A 81 10.72 2.42 -3.35
N PHE A 82 9.45 2.36 -3.75
CA PHE A 82 8.37 1.81 -2.95
C PHE A 82 7.57 0.78 -3.74
N LEU A 83 7.14 -0.28 -3.06
CA LEU A 83 6.16 -1.22 -3.57
C LEU A 83 4.85 -1.04 -2.80
N PHE A 84 3.83 -0.51 -3.47
CA PHE A 84 2.49 -0.32 -2.94
C PHE A 84 1.71 -1.62 -3.11
N ASP A 85 1.37 -2.24 -1.98
CA ASP A 85 0.70 -3.53 -1.91
C ASP A 85 -0.73 -3.35 -1.37
N GLY A 86 -1.72 -3.53 -2.27
CA GLY A 86 -3.13 -3.40 -1.92
C GLY A 86 -3.63 -1.96 -1.78
N PHE A 87 -2.91 -0.99 -2.35
CA PHE A 87 -3.30 0.40 -2.53
C PHE A 87 -2.72 0.95 -3.84
N PRO A 88 -3.45 1.78 -4.59
CA PRO A 88 -4.84 2.19 -4.39
C PRO A 88 -5.84 1.04 -4.66
N ARG A 89 -7.07 1.16 -4.16
CA ARG A 89 -8.22 0.25 -4.39
C ARG A 89 -9.39 0.93 -5.09
N THR A 90 -9.42 2.26 -5.11
CA THR A 90 -10.44 3.08 -5.79
C THR A 90 -9.76 4.08 -6.72
N VAL A 91 -10.52 4.62 -7.68
CA VAL A 91 -10.02 5.69 -8.57
C VAL A 91 -9.65 6.94 -7.76
N ALA A 92 -10.46 7.31 -6.77
CA ALA A 92 -10.17 8.45 -5.89
C ALA A 92 -8.85 8.29 -5.12
N GLN A 93 -8.54 7.08 -4.64
CA GLN A 93 -7.25 6.78 -4.01
C GLN A 93 -6.09 6.88 -5.00
N ALA A 94 -6.28 6.42 -6.25
CA ALA A 94 -5.26 6.52 -7.29
C ALA A 94 -4.94 7.98 -7.62
N GLU A 95 -5.97 8.82 -7.81
CA GLU A 95 -5.79 10.25 -8.06
C GLU A 95 -5.13 10.96 -6.87
N ALA A 96 -5.47 10.58 -5.64
CA ALA A 96 -4.85 11.13 -4.44
C ALA A 96 -3.36 10.75 -4.34
N LEU A 97 -3.03 9.49 -4.67
CA LEU A 97 -1.64 9.02 -4.74
C LEU A 97 -0.85 9.76 -5.83
N ASP A 98 -1.42 9.95 -7.01
CA ASP A 98 -0.76 10.68 -8.10
C ASP A 98 -0.46 12.13 -7.70
N ARG A 99 -1.43 12.82 -7.06
CA ARG A 99 -1.20 14.18 -6.52
C ARG A 99 -0.06 14.19 -5.50
N LEU A 100 -0.07 13.24 -4.55
CA LEU A 100 0.96 13.10 -3.52
C LEU A 100 2.36 12.89 -4.13
N LEU A 101 2.49 11.94 -5.06
CA LEU A 101 3.77 11.64 -5.69
C LEU A 101 4.26 12.79 -6.55
N SER A 102 3.36 13.49 -7.25
CA SER A 102 3.69 14.69 -8.01
C SER A 102 4.26 15.80 -7.13
N LEU A 103 3.68 16.04 -5.94
CA LEU A 103 4.23 17.01 -4.96
C LEU A 103 5.66 16.64 -4.54
N ARG A 104 5.95 15.34 -4.47
CA ARG A 104 7.28 14.78 -4.16
C ARG A 104 8.19 14.63 -5.39
N LYS A 105 7.81 15.20 -6.54
CA LYS A 105 8.56 15.13 -7.81
C LYS A 105 8.91 13.70 -8.23
N THR A 106 8.00 12.78 -7.96
CA THR A 106 8.10 11.37 -8.33
C THR A 106 6.77 10.88 -8.91
N ALA A 107 6.71 9.66 -9.41
CA ALA A 107 5.51 9.10 -10.02
C ALA A 107 5.50 7.58 -9.88
N ILE A 108 4.36 6.94 -10.16
CA ILE A 108 4.30 5.49 -10.33
C ILE A 108 5.08 5.10 -11.59
N THR A 109 6.03 4.17 -11.42
CA THR A 109 6.87 3.66 -12.51
C THR A 109 6.18 2.53 -13.26
N LYS A 110 5.55 1.61 -12.52
CA LYS A 110 4.86 0.44 -13.07
C LYS A 110 3.67 0.03 -12.21
N VAL A 111 2.66 -0.50 -12.88
CA VAL A 111 1.55 -1.23 -12.27
C VAL A 111 1.64 -2.67 -12.73
N LEU A 112 1.69 -3.60 -11.78
CA LEU A 112 1.75 -5.02 -12.04
C LEU A 112 0.45 -5.65 -11.55
N ALA A 113 -0.27 -6.34 -12.42
CA ALA A 113 -1.45 -7.10 -12.06
C ALA A 113 -1.15 -8.59 -12.15
N LEU A 114 -1.38 -9.32 -11.06
CA LEU A 114 -1.34 -10.77 -11.06
C LEU A 114 -2.65 -11.30 -11.63
N ASP A 115 -2.57 -11.82 -12.85
CA ASP A 115 -3.66 -12.50 -13.52
C ASP A 115 -3.62 -13.99 -13.18
N VAL A 116 -4.67 -14.47 -12.50
CA VAL A 116 -4.79 -15.85 -12.02
C VAL A 116 -6.24 -16.27 -12.24
N SER A 117 -6.45 -17.44 -12.84
CA SER A 117 -7.79 -17.98 -13.09
C SER A 117 -8.59 -18.16 -11.81
N GLU A 118 -9.90 -17.91 -11.87
CA GLU A 118 -10.82 -18.08 -10.73
C GLU A 118 -10.76 -19.50 -10.14
N GLU A 119 -10.68 -20.53 -10.97
CA GLU A 119 -10.56 -21.94 -10.54
C GLU A 119 -9.36 -22.14 -9.60
N GLU A 120 -8.20 -21.62 -10.00
CA GLU A 120 -6.97 -21.66 -9.18
C GLU A 120 -7.11 -20.81 -7.90
N LEU A 121 -7.75 -19.64 -7.97
CA LEU A 121 -7.98 -18.80 -6.78
C LEU A 121 -8.87 -19.51 -5.76
N VAL A 122 -9.93 -20.18 -6.21
CA VAL A 122 -10.82 -20.98 -5.37
C VAL A 122 -10.06 -22.17 -4.77
N HIS A 123 -9.30 -22.91 -5.59
CA HIS A 123 -8.50 -24.04 -5.11
C HIS A 123 -7.49 -23.64 -4.03
N ARG A 124 -6.93 -22.43 -4.10
CA ARG A 124 -5.95 -21.93 -3.12
C ARG A 124 -6.57 -21.38 -1.83
N LEU A 125 -7.86 -21.07 -1.83
CA LEU A 125 -8.56 -20.47 -0.68
C LEU A 125 -9.38 -21.48 0.13
N LEU A 126 -9.73 -22.63 -0.45
CA LEU A 126 -10.41 -23.75 0.18
C LEU A 126 -9.42 -24.78 0.76
#